data_AF-A0A6V7KVJ8-F1
#
_entry.id   AF-A0A6V7KVJ8-F1
#
_cell.length_a   1.000
_cell.length_b   1.000
_cell.length_c   1.000
_cell.angle_alpha   90.00
_cell.angle_beta   90.00
_cell.angle_gamma   90.00
#
_symmetry.space_group_name_H-M   'P 1'
#
loop_
_entity.id
_entity.type
_entity.pdbx_description
1 polymer ?
#
loop_
_entity_poly.entity_id
_entity_poly.type
_entity_poly.pdbx_seq_one_letter_code
_entity_poly.pdbx_strand_id
1 'polypeptide(L)'
;TTPITLNNIVHRTIQSSLKAGECVDKLIQLKASHNVDLSCLLLDCCAELSTYDITYGLVAGKFCRRDKIYVQKFERAFHVTYNEIQQEFGTIKIQNTAKFFGCLLSTNSISWNILSCILQNKNDFTNSRRAFTMFLFQELFQYMGPAELCNKLKDPSLQSVLLLKDNPRNVKLAINFFVGIGLNCLSDDLRNL
;
A
#
# COMPACT_ATOMS: atom_id res chain seq x y z
N THR A 1 -18.74 17.57 12.28
CA THR A 1 -17.38 17.62 12.88
C THR A 1 -16.40 17.88 11.76
N THR A 2 -15.52 18.88 11.88
CA THR A 2 -14.56 19.18 10.79
C THR A 2 -13.58 18.00 10.61
N PRO A 3 -13.13 17.69 9.38
CA PRO A 3 -12.24 16.56 9.11
C PRO A 3 -10.93 16.62 9.89
N ILE A 4 -10.44 17.84 10.17
CA ILE A 4 -9.23 18.10 10.97
C ILE A 4 -9.40 17.63 12.43
N THR A 5 -10.57 17.86 13.03
CA THR A 5 -10.84 17.42 14.41
C THR A 5 -10.88 15.89 14.50
N LEU A 6 -11.43 15.21 13.49
CA LEU A 6 -11.48 13.75 13.44
C LEU A 6 -10.08 13.13 13.26
N ASN A 7 -9.23 13.70 12.39
CA ASN A 7 -7.84 13.27 12.23
C ASN A 7 -7.06 13.36 13.55
N ASN A 8 -7.22 14.46 14.29
CA ASN A 8 -6.56 14.65 15.58
C ASN A 8 -7.04 13.63 16.64
N ILE A 9 -8.32 13.26 16.62
CA ILE A 9 -8.87 12.23 17.53
C ILE A 9 -8.29 10.86 17.21
N VAL A 10 -8.23 10.48 15.93
CA VAL A 10 -7.64 9.20 15.50
C VAL A 10 -6.16 9.12 15.85
N HIS A 11 -5.39 10.16 15.53
CA HIS A 11 -3.97 10.21 15.86
C HIS A 11 -3.72 10.06 17.36
N ARG A 12 -4.46 10.80 18.19
CA ARG A 12 -4.38 10.65 19.66
C ARG A 12 -4.80 9.28 20.14
N THR A 13 -5.81 8.67 19.52
CA THR A 13 -6.27 7.31 19.87
C THR A 13 -5.19 6.27 19.57
N ILE A 14 -4.48 6.43 18.45
CA ILE A 14 -3.36 5.57 18.06
C ILE A 14 -2.17 5.79 19.00
N GLN A 15 -1.78 7.03 19.28
CA GLN A 15 -0.64 7.35 20.16
C GLN A 15 -0.87 6.97 21.63
N SER A 16 -2.10 7.07 22.13
CA SER A 16 -2.43 6.75 23.53
C SER A 16 -2.59 5.26 23.81
N SER A 17 -2.60 4.42 22.77
CA SER A 17 -2.89 3.00 22.90
C SER A 17 -1.62 2.19 22.73
N LEU A 18 -1.21 1.50 23.80
CA LEU A 18 0.03 0.71 23.86
C LEU A 18 0.02 -0.51 22.93
N LYS A 19 -1.19 -0.98 22.54
CA LYS A 19 -1.37 -2.15 21.68
C LYS A 19 -2.38 -1.84 20.58
N ALA A 20 -2.07 -2.24 19.36
CA ALA A 20 -2.96 -2.07 18.19
C ALA A 20 -4.36 -2.70 18.36
N GLY A 21 -4.55 -3.61 19.33
CA GLY A 21 -5.88 -4.19 19.61
C GLY A 21 -6.81 -3.20 20.31
N GLU A 22 -6.31 -2.53 21.35
CA GLU A 22 -7.05 -1.51 22.09
C GLU A 22 -7.38 -0.29 21.21
N CYS A 23 -6.50 0.03 20.24
CA CYS A 23 -6.79 1.06 19.23
C CYS A 23 -8.07 0.72 18.45
N VAL A 24 -8.19 -0.53 17.99
CA VAL A 24 -9.29 -0.95 17.11
C VAL A 24 -10.62 -0.84 17.84
N ASP A 25 -10.69 -1.31 19.09
CA ASP A 25 -11.95 -1.26 19.86
C ASP A 25 -12.39 0.18 20.15
N LYS A 26 -11.44 1.07 20.50
CA LYS A 26 -11.71 2.51 20.67
C LYS A 26 -12.17 3.18 19.36
N LEU A 27 -11.53 2.85 18.24
CA LEU A 27 -11.89 3.39 16.93
C LEU A 27 -13.27 2.89 16.47
N ILE A 28 -13.66 1.65 16.78
CA ILE A 28 -15.00 1.11 16.50
C ILE A 28 -16.07 1.90 17.27
N GLN A 29 -15.82 2.22 18.54
CA GLN A 29 -16.74 3.07 19.32
C GLN A 29 -16.90 4.47 18.69
N LEU A 30 -15.81 5.07 18.20
CA LEU A 30 -15.84 6.34 17.47
C LEU A 30 -16.60 6.26 16.13
N LYS A 31 -16.52 5.13 15.41
CA LYS A 31 -17.32 4.91 14.20
C LYS A 31 -18.81 4.91 14.51
N ALA A 32 -19.22 4.23 15.59
CA ALA A 32 -20.63 4.17 15.99
C ALA A 32 -21.19 5.54 16.39
N SER A 33 -20.37 6.42 16.98
CA SER A 33 -20.81 7.75 17.39
C SER A 33 -20.85 8.79 16.27
N HIS A 34 -20.05 8.64 15.21
CA HIS A 34 -19.89 9.68 14.18
C HIS A 34 -20.20 9.23 12.74
N ASN A 35 -20.54 7.96 12.49
CA ASN A 35 -20.82 7.41 11.15
C ASN A 35 -19.72 7.68 10.12
N VAL A 36 -18.45 7.68 10.56
CA VAL A 36 -17.29 8.00 9.70
C VAL A 36 -16.70 6.74 9.08
N ASP A 37 -16.20 6.86 7.85
CA ASP A 37 -15.43 5.79 7.22
C ASP A 37 -14.00 5.73 7.76
N LEU A 38 -13.76 4.84 8.72
CA LEU A 38 -12.46 4.68 9.37
C LEU A 38 -11.33 4.32 8.39
N SER A 39 -11.60 3.63 7.27
CA SER A 39 -10.53 3.28 6.32
C SER A 39 -9.95 4.52 5.63
N CYS A 40 -10.82 5.43 5.19
CA CYS A 40 -10.38 6.69 4.59
C CYS A 40 -9.68 7.56 5.63
N LEU A 41 -10.25 7.67 6.83
CA LEU A 41 -9.69 8.50 7.90
C LEU A 41 -8.31 8.01 8.36
N LEU A 42 -8.08 6.69 8.45
CA LEU A 42 -6.77 6.12 8.77
C LEU A 42 -5.75 6.41 7.67
N LEU A 43 -6.15 6.27 6.41
CA LEU A 43 -5.27 6.53 5.27
C LEU A 43 -4.91 8.02 5.19
N ASP A 44 -5.89 8.91 5.28
CA ASP A 44 -5.69 10.37 5.25
C ASP A 44 -4.80 10.82 6.40
N CYS A 45 -5.06 10.33 7.61
CA CYS A 45 -4.24 10.66 8.77
C CYS A 45 -2.80 10.17 8.61
N CYS A 46 -2.59 8.96 8.07
CA CYS A 46 -1.26 8.43 7.76
C CYS A 46 -0.55 9.27 6.70
N ALA A 47 -1.29 9.74 5.69
CA ALA A 47 -0.76 10.49 4.57
C ALA A 47 -0.24 11.89 4.98
N GLU A 48 -0.83 12.50 6.02
CA GLU A 48 -0.46 13.82 6.55
C GLU A 48 0.67 13.78 7.62
N LEU A 49 1.14 12.59 8.02
CA LEU A 49 2.23 12.49 9.00
C LEU A 49 3.55 13.03 8.42
N SER A 50 4.38 13.66 9.26
CA SER A 50 5.75 14.03 8.87
C SER A 50 6.67 12.81 8.74
N THR A 51 6.34 11.71 9.41
CA THR A 51 7.07 10.45 9.36
C THR A 51 6.09 9.28 9.50
N TYR A 52 6.24 8.26 8.66
CA TYR A 52 5.41 7.07 8.70
C TYR A 52 5.50 6.35 10.05
N ASP A 53 4.34 6.05 10.64
CA ASP A 53 4.20 5.22 11.83
C ASP A 53 3.53 3.88 11.45
N ILE A 54 4.27 2.78 11.63
CA ILE A 54 3.85 1.40 11.36
C ILE A 54 2.53 1.03 12.04
N THR A 55 2.21 1.67 13.17
CA THR A 55 1.00 1.38 13.95
C THR A 55 -0.26 1.57 13.11
N TYR A 56 -0.26 2.52 12.16
CA TYR A 56 -1.37 2.74 11.24
C TYR A 56 -1.63 1.53 10.35
N GLY A 57 -0.58 0.95 9.77
CA GLY A 57 -0.68 -0.26 8.94
C GLY A 57 -1.15 -1.48 9.75
N LEU A 58 -0.63 -1.63 10.98
CA LEU A 58 -1.03 -2.72 11.88
C LEU A 58 -2.50 -2.63 12.32
N VAL A 59 -2.97 -1.42 12.64
CA VAL A 59 -4.37 -1.17 13.00
C VAL A 59 -5.28 -1.44 11.80
N ALA A 60 -4.92 -0.95 10.61
CA ALA A 60 -5.67 -1.22 9.39
C ALA A 60 -5.73 -2.72 9.07
N GLY A 61 -4.62 -3.46 9.23
CA GLY A 61 -4.62 -4.91 9.04
C GLY A 61 -5.46 -5.68 10.06
N LYS A 62 -5.63 -5.15 11.28
CA LYS A 62 -6.60 -5.69 12.25
C LYS A 62 -8.05 -5.42 11.84
N PHE A 63 -8.34 -4.25 11.28
CA PHE A 63 -9.66 -3.96 10.70
C PHE A 63 -10.01 -4.94 9.57
N CYS A 64 -9.07 -5.19 8.65
CA CYS A 64 -9.24 -6.18 7.58
C CYS A 64 -9.55 -7.59 8.10
N ARG A 65 -8.87 -8.02 9.18
CA ARG A 65 -9.11 -9.33 9.80
C ARG A 65 -10.46 -9.43 10.50
N ARG A 66 -10.98 -8.31 11.02
CA ARG A 66 -12.25 -8.29 11.75
C ARG A 66 -13.45 -8.25 10.81
N ASP A 67 -13.37 -7.49 9.73
CA ASP A 67 -14.45 -7.39 8.75
C ASP A 67 -13.89 -7.22 7.32
N LYS A 68 -14.30 -8.14 6.43
CA LYS A 68 -13.87 -8.20 5.03
C LYS A 68 -14.30 -6.99 4.22
N ILE A 69 -15.29 -6.21 4.67
CA ILE A 69 -15.67 -4.95 4.03
C ILE A 69 -14.45 -4.00 3.99
N TYR A 70 -13.61 -3.98 5.04
CA TYR A 70 -12.42 -3.13 5.07
C TYR A 70 -11.36 -3.55 4.07
N VAL A 71 -11.25 -4.85 3.76
CA VAL A 71 -10.36 -5.34 2.70
C VAL A 71 -10.72 -4.67 1.37
N GLN A 72 -11.99 -4.75 0.97
CA GLN A 72 -12.47 -4.14 -0.28
C GLN A 72 -12.30 -2.62 -0.28
N LYS A 73 -12.51 -1.97 0.87
CA LYS A 73 -12.32 -0.52 0.99
C LYS A 73 -10.86 -0.12 0.82
N PHE A 74 -9.92 -0.83 1.44
CA PHE A 74 -8.49 -0.53 1.29
C PHE A 74 -7.98 -0.88 -0.11
N GLU A 75 -8.44 -1.97 -0.73
CA GLU A 75 -8.13 -2.30 -2.12
C GLU A 75 -8.63 -1.22 -3.09
N ARG A 76 -9.86 -0.74 -2.90
CA ARG A 76 -10.39 0.39 -3.68
C ARG A 76 -9.62 1.67 -3.42
N ALA A 77 -9.28 1.97 -2.17
CA ALA A 77 -8.49 3.14 -1.80
C ALA A 77 -7.10 3.10 -2.47
N PHE A 78 -6.46 1.94 -2.54
CA PHE A 78 -5.20 1.77 -3.26
C PHE A 78 -5.31 2.18 -4.73
N HIS A 79 -6.34 1.68 -5.44
CA HIS A 79 -6.56 2.03 -6.84
C HIS A 79 -6.81 3.53 -7.05
N VAL A 80 -7.64 4.14 -6.19
CA VAL A 80 -7.92 5.58 -6.24
C VAL A 80 -6.64 6.37 -6.00
N THR A 81 -5.93 6.09 -4.90
CA THR A 81 -4.70 6.78 -4.57
C THR A 81 -3.65 6.63 -5.66
N TYR A 82 -3.41 5.42 -6.17
CA TYR A 82 -2.41 5.21 -7.22
C TYR A 82 -2.71 6.00 -8.51
N ASN A 83 -3.98 6.07 -8.90
CA ASN A 83 -4.41 6.82 -10.09
C ASN A 83 -4.35 8.34 -9.86
N GLU A 84 -4.70 8.81 -8.66
CA GLU A 84 -4.69 10.21 -8.27
C GLU A 84 -3.28 10.76 -7.95
N ILE A 85 -2.28 9.89 -7.73
CA ILE A 85 -0.89 10.33 -7.55
C ILE A 85 -0.43 11.11 -8.80
N GLN A 86 -0.31 12.41 -8.61
CA GLN A 86 0.20 13.36 -9.58
C GLN A 86 1.49 14.02 -9.05
N GLN A 87 2.14 14.81 -9.89
CA GLN A 87 3.45 15.40 -9.60
C GLN A 87 3.43 16.37 -8.40
N GLU A 88 2.26 16.93 -8.07
CA GLU A 88 2.05 17.86 -6.97
C GLU A 88 1.86 17.19 -5.60
N PHE A 89 1.79 15.85 -5.53
CA PHE A 89 1.77 15.15 -4.25
C PHE A 89 3.14 15.28 -3.57
N GLY A 90 3.16 15.83 -2.35
CA GLY A 90 4.38 15.92 -1.55
C GLY A 90 5.04 14.55 -1.34
N THR A 91 6.37 14.48 -1.49
CA THR A 91 7.14 13.22 -1.41
C THR A 91 6.87 12.43 -0.13
N ILE A 92 6.71 13.12 1.00
CA ILE A 92 6.40 12.50 2.30
C ILE A 92 5.05 11.79 2.27
N LYS A 93 4.03 12.41 1.67
CA LYS A 93 2.68 11.85 1.53
C LYS A 93 2.70 10.58 0.68
N ILE A 94 3.43 10.62 -0.43
CA ILE A 94 3.64 9.45 -1.30
C ILE A 94 4.31 8.32 -0.50
N GLN A 95 5.38 8.65 0.23
CA GLN A 95 6.13 7.69 1.02
C GLN A 95 5.27 7.03 2.10
N ASN A 96 4.57 7.82 2.92
CA ASN A 96 3.74 7.28 4.01
C ASN A 96 2.62 6.40 3.47
N THR A 97 1.97 6.82 2.40
CA THR A 97 0.88 6.04 1.79
C THR A 97 1.40 4.74 1.19
N ALA A 98 2.55 4.78 0.51
CA ALA A 98 3.19 3.58 -0.03
C ALA A 98 3.55 2.58 1.09
N LYS A 99 4.14 3.06 2.19
CA LYS A 99 4.50 2.22 3.34
C LYS A 99 3.27 1.63 4.03
N PHE A 100 2.19 2.41 4.16
CA PHE A 100 0.91 1.93 4.69
C PHE A 100 0.39 0.72 3.92
N PHE A 101 0.33 0.80 2.59
CA PHE A 101 -0.09 -0.33 1.76
C PHE A 101 0.93 -1.48 1.74
N GLY A 102 2.22 -1.19 1.85
CA GLY A 102 3.28 -2.19 2.00
C GLY A 102 3.07 -3.05 3.24
N CYS A 103 2.72 -2.43 4.38
CA CYS A 103 2.39 -3.14 5.61
C CYS A 103 1.13 -4.03 5.47
N LEU A 104 0.10 -3.54 4.75
CA LEU A 104 -1.11 -4.34 4.52
C LEU A 104 -0.86 -5.55 3.63
N LEU A 105 -0.03 -5.41 2.59
CA LEU A 105 0.37 -6.52 1.71
C LEU A 105 1.26 -7.53 2.45
N SER A 106 2.25 -7.08 3.22
CA SER A 106 3.16 -7.96 3.96
C SER A 106 2.44 -8.78 5.02
N THR A 107 1.39 -8.23 5.62
CA THR A 107 0.54 -8.93 6.60
C THR A 107 -0.58 -9.76 5.98
N ASN A 108 -0.65 -9.87 4.64
CA ASN A 108 -1.74 -10.50 3.89
C ASN A 108 -3.14 -9.97 4.29
N SER A 109 -3.22 -8.70 4.65
CA SER A 109 -4.48 -8.02 5.01
C SER A 109 -5.29 -7.58 3.80
N ILE A 110 -4.65 -7.45 2.64
CA ILE A 110 -5.26 -7.14 1.34
C ILE A 110 -4.69 -8.05 0.25
N SER A 111 -5.39 -8.21 -0.87
CA SER A 111 -4.93 -9.04 -1.97
C SER A 111 -3.78 -8.40 -2.72
N TRP A 112 -2.81 -9.22 -3.11
CA TRP A 112 -1.70 -8.83 -3.99
C TRP A 112 -2.17 -8.49 -5.41
N ASN A 113 -3.43 -8.80 -5.75
CA ASN A 113 -4.02 -8.47 -7.04
C ASN A 113 -4.10 -6.96 -7.31
N ILE A 114 -4.04 -6.12 -6.27
CA ILE A 114 -4.01 -4.67 -6.41
C ILE A 114 -2.79 -4.18 -7.21
N LEU A 115 -1.69 -4.94 -7.23
CA LEU A 115 -0.48 -4.58 -7.99
C LEU A 115 -0.71 -4.53 -9.51
N SER A 116 -1.79 -5.15 -9.99
CA SER A 116 -2.20 -5.08 -11.41
C SER A 116 -2.32 -3.65 -11.92
N CYS A 117 -2.81 -2.70 -11.11
CA CYS A 117 -2.99 -1.32 -11.57
C CYS A 117 -1.68 -0.55 -11.75
N ILE A 118 -0.60 -1.01 -11.11
CA ILE A 118 0.75 -0.44 -11.31
C ILE A 118 1.23 -0.75 -12.72
N LEU A 119 1.04 -1.99 -13.18
CA LEU A 119 1.59 -2.48 -14.45
C LEU A 119 0.63 -2.29 -15.64
N GLN A 120 -0.69 -2.23 -15.40
CA GLN A 120 -1.68 -1.96 -16.45
C GLN A 120 -1.69 -0.50 -16.92
N ASN A 121 -1.13 0.44 -16.14
CA ASN A 121 -1.01 1.85 -16.52
C ASN A 121 0.14 2.04 -17.52
N LYS A 122 -0.13 1.68 -18.78
CA LYS A 122 0.81 1.59 -19.91
C LYS A 122 1.50 2.90 -20.30
N ASN A 123 0.97 4.07 -19.89
CA ASN A 123 1.39 5.37 -20.45
C ASN A 123 1.94 6.39 -19.45
N ASP A 124 1.83 6.19 -18.13
CA ASP A 124 2.15 7.26 -17.16
C ASP A 124 2.85 6.71 -15.92
N PHE A 125 4.11 6.29 -16.08
CA PHE A 125 5.03 6.29 -14.96
C PHE A 125 5.55 7.71 -14.73
N THR A 126 4.69 8.57 -14.19
CA THR A 126 5.13 9.86 -13.64
C THR A 126 6.18 9.62 -12.57
N ASN A 127 7.08 10.58 -12.34
CA ASN A 127 8.11 10.47 -11.30
C ASN A 127 7.51 10.12 -9.93
N SER A 128 6.32 10.65 -9.61
CA SER A 128 5.58 10.36 -8.38
C SER A 128 5.09 8.92 -8.27
N ARG A 129 4.55 8.32 -9.35
CA ARG A 129 4.11 6.91 -9.34
C ARG A 129 5.30 5.94 -9.27
N ARG A 130 6.43 6.30 -9.89
CA ARG A 130 7.70 5.57 -9.72
C ARG A 130 8.17 5.62 -8.28
N ALA A 131 8.18 6.80 -7.67
CA ALA A 131 8.56 6.97 -6.26
C ALA A 131 7.62 6.18 -5.32
N PHE A 132 6.30 6.23 -5.55
CA PHE A 132 5.32 5.45 -4.80
C PHE A 132 5.65 3.97 -4.82
N THR A 133 5.86 3.42 -6.03
CA THR A 133 6.10 2.00 -6.16
C THR A 133 7.46 1.60 -5.58
N MET A 134 8.47 2.45 -5.74
CA MET A 134 9.77 2.26 -5.10
C MET A 134 9.63 2.16 -3.57
N PHE A 135 8.94 3.11 -2.93
CA PHE A 135 8.71 3.07 -1.48
C PHE A 135 7.89 1.86 -1.05
N LEU A 136 6.89 1.46 -1.85
CA LEU A 136 6.05 0.28 -1.58
C LEU A 136 6.90 -0.99 -1.52
N PHE A 137 7.73 -1.23 -2.53
CA PHE A 137 8.58 -2.42 -2.59
C PHE A 137 9.73 -2.37 -1.58
N GLN A 138 10.29 -1.19 -1.29
CA GLN A 138 11.26 -1.03 -0.21
C GLN A 138 10.68 -1.44 1.15
N GLU A 139 9.44 -1.05 1.44
CA GLU A 139 8.75 -1.46 2.66
C GLU A 139 8.51 -2.98 2.69
N LEU A 140 8.07 -3.57 1.58
CA LEU A 140 7.90 -5.03 1.47
C LEU A 140 9.21 -5.79 1.69
N PHE A 141 10.33 -5.27 1.17
CA PHE A 141 11.66 -5.83 1.41
C PHE A 141 12.04 -5.80 2.89
N GLN A 142 11.70 -4.73 3.62
CA GLN A 142 11.99 -4.64 5.05
C GLN A 142 11.19 -5.66 5.86
N TYR A 143 9.94 -5.97 5.48
CA TYR A 143 9.11 -6.93 6.22
C TYR A 143 9.38 -8.39 5.86
N MET A 144 9.52 -8.73 4.58
CA MET A 144 9.59 -10.12 4.10
C MET A 144 11.03 -10.54 3.76
N GLY A 145 11.91 -9.57 3.52
CA GLY A 145 13.21 -9.84 2.93
C GLY A 145 13.15 -10.09 1.41
N PRO A 146 14.29 -9.99 0.72
CA PRO A 146 14.33 -10.06 -0.73
C PRO A 146 13.96 -11.43 -1.29
N ALA A 147 14.49 -12.51 -0.73
CA ALA A 147 14.25 -13.86 -1.25
C ALA A 147 12.77 -14.27 -1.17
N GLU A 148 12.11 -13.99 -0.05
CA GLU A 148 10.69 -14.33 0.15
C GLU A 148 9.78 -13.53 -0.78
N LEU A 149 10.05 -12.22 -0.91
CA LEU A 149 9.31 -11.36 -1.83
C LEU A 149 9.47 -11.82 -3.28
N CYS A 150 10.68 -12.17 -3.71
CA CYS A 150 10.92 -12.71 -5.04
C CYS A 150 10.14 -14.00 -5.27
N ASN A 151 10.17 -14.95 -4.32
CA ASN A 151 9.40 -16.19 -4.42
C ASN A 151 7.90 -15.93 -4.51
N LYS A 152 7.39 -14.97 -3.74
CA LYS A 152 5.98 -14.58 -3.79
C LYS A 152 5.59 -14.02 -5.15
N LEU A 153 6.42 -13.13 -5.72
CA LEU A 153 6.16 -12.53 -7.01
C LEU A 153 6.31 -13.52 -8.19
N LYS A 154 7.03 -14.63 -8.00
CA LYS A 154 7.12 -15.75 -8.97
C LYS A 154 5.90 -16.67 -8.96
N ASP A 155 4.97 -16.52 -8.00
CA ASP A 155 3.74 -17.31 -7.95
C ASP A 155 2.97 -17.19 -9.28
N PRO A 156 2.60 -18.30 -9.94
CA PRO A 156 1.88 -18.29 -11.22
C PRO A 156 0.60 -17.45 -11.19
N SER A 157 -0.09 -17.43 -10.05
CA SER A 157 -1.30 -16.62 -9.86
C SER A 157 -0.99 -15.12 -9.96
N LEU A 158 0.09 -14.66 -9.34
CA LEU A 158 0.51 -13.27 -9.39
C LEU A 158 1.19 -12.91 -10.72
N GLN A 159 1.90 -13.84 -11.34
CA GLN A 159 2.49 -13.66 -12.68
C GLN A 159 1.43 -13.36 -13.75
N SER A 160 0.25 -13.99 -13.68
CA SER A 160 -0.87 -13.68 -14.57
C SER A 160 -1.42 -12.27 -14.36
N VAL A 161 -1.43 -11.80 -13.11
CA VAL A 161 -1.96 -10.49 -12.71
C VAL A 161 -0.94 -9.37 -12.96
N LEU A 162 0.35 -9.68 -12.87
CA LEU A 162 1.46 -8.79 -13.19
C LEU A 162 1.74 -8.70 -14.71
N LEU A 163 0.99 -9.45 -15.54
CA LEU A 163 0.98 -9.39 -17.02
C LEU A 163 2.38 -9.25 -17.65
N LEU A 164 3.28 -10.14 -17.24
CA LEU A 164 4.61 -10.26 -17.85
C LEU A 164 4.61 -11.08 -19.15
N LYS A 165 3.47 -11.67 -19.55
CA LYS A 165 3.42 -12.67 -20.61
C LYS A 165 2.94 -12.18 -21.98
N ASP A 166 2.23 -11.06 -22.07
CA ASP A 166 1.48 -10.75 -23.31
C ASP A 166 2.15 -9.73 -24.23
N ASN A 167 3.22 -9.02 -23.81
CA ASN A 167 3.89 -8.05 -24.67
C ASN A 167 5.38 -7.83 -24.34
N PRO A 168 6.32 -8.04 -25.29
CA PRO A 168 7.75 -7.87 -25.07
C PRO A 168 8.16 -6.41 -24.73
N ARG A 169 7.36 -5.40 -25.09
CA ARG A 169 7.59 -4.01 -24.63
C ARG A 169 7.31 -3.84 -23.14
N ASN A 170 6.32 -4.57 -22.61
CA ASN A 170 5.98 -4.53 -21.18
C ASN A 170 7.06 -5.24 -20.35
N VAL A 171 7.63 -6.31 -20.89
CA VAL A 171 8.74 -7.04 -20.26
C VAL A 171 9.96 -6.13 -20.05
N LYS A 172 10.39 -5.37 -21.07
CA LYS A 172 11.52 -4.43 -20.93
C LYS A 172 11.24 -3.29 -19.96
N LEU A 173 10.04 -2.72 -19.96
CA LEU A 173 9.65 -1.68 -19.01
C LEU A 173 9.62 -2.21 -17.57
N ALA A 174 9.07 -3.41 -17.37
CA ALA A 174 9.06 -4.09 -16.09
C ALA A 174 10.48 -4.41 -15.61
N ILE A 175 11.37 -4.92 -16.48
CA ILE A 175 12.79 -5.14 -16.18
C ILE A 175 13.44 -3.85 -15.70
N ASN A 176 13.35 -2.77 -16.49
CA ASN A 176 13.99 -1.49 -16.15
C ASN A 176 13.45 -0.91 -14.84
N PHE A 177 12.15 -1.09 -14.59
CA PHE A 177 11.51 -0.68 -13.36
C PHE A 177 12.00 -1.49 -12.15
N PHE A 178 12.00 -2.82 -12.25
CA PHE A 178 12.47 -3.69 -11.17
C PHE A 178 13.95 -3.50 -10.89
N VAL A 179 14.80 -3.36 -11.92
CA VAL A 179 16.22 -3.00 -11.77
C VAL A 179 16.38 -1.65 -11.08
N GLY A 180 15.61 -0.64 -11.50
CA GLY A 180 15.64 0.70 -10.89
C GLY A 180 15.21 0.72 -9.42
N ILE A 181 14.40 -0.25 -8.99
CA ILE A 181 13.95 -0.42 -7.60
C ILE A 181 14.87 -1.38 -6.82
N GLY A 182 15.80 -2.07 -7.48
CA GLY A 182 16.70 -3.07 -6.87
C GLY A 182 16.10 -4.49 -6.77
N LEU A 183 14.97 -4.75 -7.43
CA LEU A 183 14.32 -6.06 -7.60
C LEU A 183 14.97 -6.88 -8.73
N ASN A 184 16.28 -7.13 -8.63
CA ASN A 184 17.03 -7.83 -9.67
C ASN A 184 16.54 -9.27 -9.91
N CYS A 185 15.99 -9.93 -8.89
CA CYS A 185 15.49 -11.30 -8.99
C CYS A 185 14.34 -11.50 -10.00
N LEU A 186 13.48 -10.50 -10.18
CA LEU A 186 12.40 -10.53 -11.18
C LEU A 186 12.92 -10.10 -12.55
N SER A 187 13.87 -9.17 -12.55
CA SER A 187 14.54 -8.75 -13.78
C SER A 187 15.26 -9.90 -14.45
N ASP A 188 15.96 -10.76 -13.70
CA ASP A 188 16.73 -11.86 -14.27
C ASP A 188 15.83 -12.95 -14.88
N ASP A 189 14.71 -13.28 -14.22
CA ASP A 189 13.71 -14.19 -14.80
C ASP A 189 13.08 -13.62 -16.09
N LEU A 190 12.83 -12.31 -16.11
CA LEU A 190 12.29 -11.60 -17.28
C LEU A 190 13.28 -11.44 -18.43
N ARG A 191 14.58 -11.37 -18.13
CA ARG A 191 15.64 -11.37 -19.15
C ARG A 191 15.82 -12.73 -19.82
N ASN A 192 15.40 -13.80 -19.14
CA ASN A 192 15.48 -15.18 -19.61
C ASN A 192 14.19 -15.67 -20.32
N LEU A 193 13.17 -14.82 -20.43
CA LEU A 193 11.93 -15.01 -21.22
C LEU A 193 12.11 -14.51 -22.65
#